data_AF-A0A2N2I4P3-F1
#
_entry.id   AF-A0A2N2I4P3-F1
#
_cell.length_a   1.000
_cell.length_b   1.000
_cell.length_c   1.000
_cell.angle_alpha   90.00
_cell.angle_beta   90.00
_cell.angle_gamma   90.00
#
_symmetry.space_group_name_H-M   'P 1'
#
loop_
_entity.id
_entity.type
_entity.pdbx_description
1 polymer ?
#
loop_
_entity_poly.entity_id
_entity_poly.type
_entity_poly.pdbx_seq_one_letter_code
_entity_poly.pdbx_strand_id
1 'polypeptide(L)'
;MRKFTTCRKLSLLTLGFALAGAPWMSGCAAMISIGNPAAAVRVAEGAGLGVVVRRAEAAVETATEVDRLLIITPVGGAANWPDRLKITKAKAQEMLAVTSKTSLYSGQEADVMEVEVWARLLPELKADEGKHPSLLAQVSPALADDYADIIVKYKAYVTEREKVTAAEVKLEREEKALSEQNKELSEADKTSREAEIEKLDKAADDAETIFDDAKKAFVDKAKAAAAQVDPAVRNETGPILTFLREAVSDADKANGAAMAGYPIAATGLIGDTQTQTSIFLADVIEEESGKRPTMKGVQPSVEFDGFTPTIGINGLTSEHL
;
A
#
# COMPACT_ATOMS: atom_id res chain seq x y z
N MET A 1 -25.50 28.65 -8.52
CA MET A 1 -25.85 27.30 -9.01
C MET A 1 -24.54 26.57 -9.31
N ARG A 2 -24.03 25.83 -8.32
CA ARG A 2 -22.77 25.07 -8.41
C ARG A 2 -23.06 23.77 -9.15
N LYS A 3 -22.42 23.56 -10.30
CA LYS A 3 -22.47 22.28 -11.01
C LYS A 3 -21.57 21.30 -10.25
N PHE A 4 -22.20 20.42 -9.48
CA PHE A 4 -21.60 19.15 -9.09
C PHE A 4 -21.31 18.37 -10.36
N THR A 5 -20.04 18.31 -10.76
CA THR A 5 -19.62 17.51 -11.90
C THR A 5 -18.48 16.60 -11.47
N THR A 6 -18.78 15.30 -11.54
CA THR A 6 -17.83 14.18 -11.67
C THR A 6 -16.98 13.82 -10.45
N CYS A 7 -17.59 12.99 -9.60
CA CYS A 7 -16.89 11.93 -8.86
C CYS A 7 -16.09 11.07 -9.87
N ARG A 8 -14.77 11.25 -9.93
CA ARG A 8 -13.84 10.49 -10.80
C ARG A 8 -12.87 9.68 -9.94
N LYS A 9 -12.55 8.48 -10.42
CA LYS A 9 -11.89 7.37 -9.73
C LYS A 9 -10.49 7.78 -9.25
N LEU A 10 -10.31 7.86 -7.93
CA LEU A 10 -8.99 8.04 -7.33
C LEU A 10 -8.22 6.73 -7.44
N SER A 11 -7.22 6.67 -8.33
CA SER A 11 -6.37 5.49 -8.51
C SER A 11 -5.20 5.54 -7.52
N LEU A 12 -5.33 4.70 -6.47
CA LEU A 12 -4.30 4.00 -5.71
C LEU A 12 -2.84 4.55 -5.82
N LEU A 13 -2.42 5.39 -4.86
CA LEU A 13 -1.13 5.29 -4.15
C LEU A 13 -0.98 6.26 -2.95
N THR A 14 -2.07 6.73 -2.34
CA THR A 14 -2.01 7.59 -1.14
C THR A 14 -2.31 6.78 0.12
N LEU A 15 -1.33 5.98 0.57
CA LEU A 15 -1.35 5.38 1.91
C LEU A 15 -0.26 5.94 2.83
N GLY A 16 0.27 7.11 2.50
CA GLY A 16 1.05 7.94 3.41
C GLY A 16 0.27 9.21 3.72
N PHE A 17 -0.05 9.42 5.00
CA PHE A 17 -0.58 10.66 5.59
C PHE A 17 -2.07 10.97 5.38
N ALA A 18 -2.91 10.33 6.21
CA ALA A 18 -4.10 10.98 6.77
C ALA A 18 -4.18 10.66 8.26
N LEU A 19 -3.73 11.58 9.10
CA LEU A 19 -3.83 11.48 10.56
C LEU A 19 -4.60 12.70 11.08
N ALA A 20 -5.59 12.39 11.93
CA ALA A 20 -6.20 13.24 12.96
C ALA A 20 -7.46 14.06 12.62
N GLY A 21 -8.56 13.36 12.35
CA GLY A 21 -9.86 13.60 13.00
C GLY A 21 -10.56 14.94 12.72
N ALA A 22 -11.54 14.91 11.81
CA ALA A 22 -12.74 15.75 11.83
C ALA A 22 -13.91 15.02 11.14
N PRO A 23 -15.16 15.22 11.58
CA PRO A 23 -16.34 14.39 11.25
C PRO A 23 -16.96 14.62 9.86
N TRP A 24 -16.17 14.97 8.84
CA TRP A 24 -16.66 15.24 7.47
C TRP A 24 -16.19 14.19 6.45
N MET A 25 -16.06 12.92 6.89
CA MET A 25 -15.90 11.75 6.02
C MET A 25 -17.19 11.38 5.26
N SER A 26 -17.79 12.32 4.54
CA SER A 26 -18.88 12.06 3.61
C SER A 26 -18.52 12.64 2.25
N GLY A 27 -18.00 11.81 1.35
CA GLY A 27 -17.70 12.28 -0.01
C GLY A 27 -17.26 11.18 -0.97
N CYS A 28 -15.99 10.78 -0.93
CA CYS A 28 -15.43 9.93 -1.99
C CYS A 28 -14.64 8.72 -1.48
N ALA A 29 -13.90 8.83 -0.37
CA ALA A 29 -13.07 7.73 0.14
C ALA A 29 -13.90 6.57 0.72
N ALA A 30 -14.99 6.87 1.43
CA ALA A 30 -15.89 5.85 1.99
C ALA A 30 -16.67 5.06 0.92
N MET A 31 -16.92 5.64 -0.26
CA MET A 31 -17.77 5.04 -1.31
C MET A 31 -17.02 4.07 -2.23
N ILE A 32 -15.69 4.11 -2.29
CA ILE A 32 -14.89 3.20 -3.13
C ILE A 32 -14.75 1.81 -2.47
N SER A 33 -14.73 1.74 -1.14
CA SER A 33 -14.67 0.45 -0.41
C SER A 33 -15.94 -0.41 -0.57
N ILE A 34 -17.08 0.20 -0.90
CA ILE A 34 -18.36 -0.48 -1.14
C ILE A 34 -18.40 -1.15 -2.52
N GLY A 35 -17.50 -0.79 -3.44
CA GLY A 35 -17.44 -1.35 -4.79
C GLY A 35 -16.71 -2.69 -4.92
N ASN A 36 -15.95 -3.11 -3.90
CA ASN A 36 -15.25 -4.39 -3.87
C ASN A 36 -15.64 -5.19 -2.61
N PRO A 37 -16.56 -6.18 -2.71
CA PRO A 37 -17.02 -6.93 -1.55
C PRO A 37 -15.89 -7.69 -0.82
N ALA A 38 -14.78 -8.01 -1.49
CA ALA A 38 -13.61 -8.59 -0.84
C ALA A 38 -12.92 -7.58 0.11
N ALA A 39 -12.84 -6.29 -0.26
CA ALA A 39 -12.29 -5.26 0.62
C ALA A 39 -13.20 -5.01 1.82
N ALA A 40 -14.53 -5.00 1.63
CA ALA A 40 -15.51 -4.82 2.69
C ALA A 40 -15.47 -5.96 3.74
N VAL A 41 -15.23 -7.21 3.34
CA VAL A 41 -15.05 -8.34 4.28
C VAL A 41 -13.78 -8.17 5.11
N ARG A 42 -12.67 -7.71 4.50
CA ARG A 42 -11.39 -7.53 5.19
C ARG A 42 -11.38 -6.37 6.20
N VAL A 43 -12.30 -5.41 6.06
CA VAL A 43 -12.52 -4.34 7.06
C VAL A 43 -13.14 -4.88 8.35
N ALA A 44 -13.97 -5.92 8.24
CA ALA A 44 -14.66 -6.51 9.39
C ALA A 44 -13.76 -7.43 10.24
N GLU A 45 -12.54 -7.74 9.78
CA GLU A 45 -11.60 -8.67 10.45
C GLU A 45 -10.83 -8.05 11.63
N GLY A 46 -11.05 -6.76 11.93
CA GLY A 46 -10.40 -6.11 13.08
C GLY A 46 -8.87 -6.09 13.02
N ALA A 47 -8.29 -6.03 11.81
CA ALA A 47 -6.84 -6.00 11.63
C ALA A 47 -6.20 -4.78 12.32
N GLY A 48 -5.17 -5.02 13.14
CA GLY A 48 -4.40 -3.95 13.77
C GLY A 48 -3.57 -3.16 12.76
N LEU A 49 -3.09 -1.97 13.16
CA LEU A 49 -2.44 -1.06 12.21
C LEU A 49 -1.22 -1.68 11.51
N GLY A 50 -0.44 -2.51 12.22
CA GLY A 50 0.71 -3.20 11.64
C GLY A 50 0.33 -4.09 10.45
N VAL A 51 -0.78 -4.84 10.55
CA VAL A 51 -1.26 -5.69 9.45
C VAL A 51 -1.79 -4.85 8.29
N VAL A 52 -2.48 -3.75 8.58
CA VAL A 52 -2.96 -2.81 7.57
C VAL A 52 -1.80 -2.20 6.77
N VAL A 53 -0.76 -1.71 7.46
CA VAL A 53 0.44 -1.16 6.82
C VAL A 53 1.15 -2.23 6.00
N ARG A 54 1.35 -3.43 6.56
CA ARG A 54 2.00 -4.53 5.84
C ARG A 54 1.27 -4.94 4.56
N ARG A 55 -0.07 -4.97 4.57
CA ARG A 55 -0.87 -5.26 3.36
C ARG A 55 -0.58 -4.24 2.24
N ALA A 56 -0.43 -2.96 2.58
CA ALA A 56 -0.06 -1.93 1.61
C ALA A 56 1.40 -2.07 1.14
N GLU A 57 2.34 -2.34 2.05
CA GLU A 57 3.75 -2.58 1.71
C GLU A 57 3.91 -3.77 0.77
N ALA A 58 3.31 -4.92 1.10
CA ALA A 58 3.35 -6.12 0.27
C ALA A 58 2.76 -5.88 -1.13
N ALA A 59 1.73 -5.04 -1.24
CA ALA A 59 1.17 -4.65 -2.53
C ALA A 59 2.16 -3.81 -3.36
N VAL A 60 2.83 -2.85 -2.74
CA VAL A 60 3.84 -2.00 -3.39
C VAL A 60 5.08 -2.82 -3.80
N GLU A 61 5.56 -3.69 -2.91
CA GLU A 61 6.66 -4.64 -3.18
C GLU A 61 6.32 -5.51 -4.40
N THR A 62 5.12 -6.10 -4.40
CA THR A 62 4.64 -6.96 -5.49
C THR A 62 4.58 -6.20 -6.82
N ALA A 63 3.99 -5.00 -6.85
CA ALA A 63 3.89 -4.19 -8.06
C ALA A 63 5.29 -3.81 -8.61
N THR A 64 6.19 -3.40 -7.72
CA THR A 64 7.58 -3.02 -8.06
C THR A 64 8.32 -4.18 -8.69
N GLU A 65 8.20 -5.38 -8.12
CA GLU A 65 8.88 -6.56 -8.64
C GLU A 65 8.25 -7.08 -9.94
N VAL A 66 6.93 -6.95 -10.11
CA VAL A 66 6.28 -7.22 -11.40
C VAL A 66 6.82 -6.29 -12.48
N ASP A 67 6.92 -4.98 -12.22
CA ASP A 67 7.51 -4.03 -13.16
C ASP A 67 8.96 -4.42 -13.50
N ARG A 68 9.78 -4.76 -12.50
CA ARG A 68 11.16 -5.24 -12.73
C ARG A 68 11.20 -6.47 -13.64
N LEU A 69 10.30 -7.44 -13.46
CA LEU A 69 10.24 -8.64 -14.30
C LEU A 69 9.77 -8.31 -15.73
N LEU A 70 8.86 -7.36 -15.89
CA LEU A 70 8.35 -6.95 -17.19
C LEU A 70 9.38 -6.22 -18.04
N ILE A 71 10.19 -5.34 -17.45
CA ILE A 71 11.06 -4.43 -18.21
C ILE A 71 12.57 -4.57 -17.98
N ILE A 72 13.02 -5.16 -16.88
CA ILE A 72 14.44 -5.16 -16.50
C ILE A 72 15.07 -6.56 -16.44
N THR A 73 14.28 -7.59 -16.12
CA THR A 73 14.85 -8.91 -15.77
C THR A 73 15.00 -9.81 -17.00
N PRO A 74 16.22 -10.24 -17.35
CA PRO A 74 16.46 -11.09 -18.52
C PRO A 74 15.63 -12.38 -18.53
N VAL A 75 15.22 -12.83 -19.71
CA VAL A 75 14.38 -14.00 -19.92
C VAL A 75 14.85 -14.85 -21.10
N GLY A 76 14.50 -16.14 -21.08
CA GLY A 76 14.92 -17.13 -22.07
C GLY A 76 16.37 -17.56 -21.92
N GLY A 77 16.78 -18.62 -22.64
CA GLY A 77 18.13 -19.17 -22.52
C GLY A 77 18.35 -19.82 -21.15
N ALA A 78 19.36 -19.34 -20.40
CA ALA A 78 19.68 -19.85 -19.07
C ALA A 78 18.81 -19.26 -17.93
N ALA A 79 17.99 -18.25 -18.21
CA ALA A 79 17.12 -17.63 -17.21
C ALA A 79 16.00 -18.62 -16.78
N ASN A 80 16.09 -19.11 -15.55
CA ASN A 80 15.17 -20.12 -15.00
C ASN A 80 14.04 -19.55 -14.13
N TRP A 81 14.04 -18.24 -13.87
CA TRP A 81 13.04 -17.61 -13.02
C TRP A 81 11.59 -17.79 -13.51
N PRO A 82 11.27 -17.88 -14.83
CA PRO A 82 9.91 -18.10 -15.27
C PRO A 82 9.29 -19.40 -14.76
N ASP A 83 10.09 -20.45 -14.61
CA ASP A 83 9.61 -21.72 -14.07
C ASP A 83 9.40 -21.65 -12.56
N ARG A 84 10.19 -20.83 -11.86
CA ARG A 84 10.05 -20.59 -10.42
C ARG A 84 8.79 -19.78 -10.07
N LEU A 85 8.24 -19.02 -11.02
CA LEU A 85 6.98 -18.30 -10.85
C LEU A 85 5.77 -19.24 -10.75
N LYS A 86 5.88 -20.48 -11.26
CA LYS A 86 4.82 -21.50 -11.26
C LYS A 86 4.67 -22.16 -9.88
N ILE A 87 4.39 -21.36 -8.86
CA ILE A 87 4.20 -21.84 -7.49
C ILE A 87 2.96 -22.74 -7.37
N THR A 88 3.06 -23.83 -6.62
CA THR A 88 1.92 -24.70 -6.37
C THR A 88 1.05 -24.15 -5.24
N LYS A 89 -0.25 -24.48 -5.26
CA LYS A 89 -1.18 -24.12 -4.17
C LYS A 89 -0.67 -24.58 -2.80
N ALA A 90 -0.09 -25.78 -2.72
CA ALA A 90 0.47 -26.31 -1.48
C ALA A 90 1.64 -25.45 -0.97
N LYS A 91 2.53 -25.01 -1.86
CA LYS A 91 3.66 -24.16 -1.47
C LYS A 91 3.22 -22.76 -1.06
N ALA A 92 2.24 -22.18 -1.78
CA ALA A 92 1.64 -20.91 -1.40
C ALA A 92 1.00 -20.99 0.01
N GLN A 93 0.25 -22.07 0.29
CA GLN A 93 -0.34 -22.30 1.62
C GLN A 93 0.71 -22.48 2.72
N GLU A 94 1.82 -23.17 2.42
CA GLU A 94 2.95 -23.30 3.35
C GLU A 94 3.54 -21.91 3.69
N MET A 95 3.75 -21.07 2.68
CA MET A 95 4.28 -19.70 2.87
C MET A 95 3.33 -18.87 3.73
N LEU A 96 2.03 -18.89 3.44
CA LEU A 96 1.02 -18.18 4.24
C LEU A 96 0.97 -18.69 5.68
N ALA A 97 1.06 -20.01 5.90
CA ALA A 97 1.07 -20.61 7.23
C ALA A 97 2.34 -20.30 8.04
N VAL A 98 3.47 -20.02 7.37
CA VAL A 98 4.68 -19.52 8.02
C VAL A 98 4.49 -18.04 8.38
N THR A 99 3.95 -17.23 7.46
CA THR A 99 3.71 -15.79 7.70
C THR A 99 2.70 -15.56 8.83
N SER A 100 1.67 -16.40 8.95
CA SER A 100 0.64 -16.26 10.00
C SER A 100 1.18 -16.45 11.42
N LYS A 101 2.35 -17.07 11.55
CA LYS A 101 3.03 -17.29 12.84
C LYS A 101 4.00 -16.17 13.21
N THR A 102 4.17 -15.16 12.36
CA THR A 102 5.00 -14.00 12.67
C THR A 102 4.35 -13.14 13.76
N SER A 103 5.15 -12.39 14.52
CA SER A 103 4.66 -11.50 15.57
C SER A 103 3.65 -10.45 15.08
N LEU A 104 3.69 -10.14 13.78
CA LEU A 104 2.77 -9.21 13.14
C LEU A 104 1.33 -9.75 13.07
N TYR A 105 1.17 -11.05 12.79
CA TYR A 105 -0.14 -11.69 12.60
C TYR A 105 -0.57 -12.54 13.81
N SER A 106 0.39 -13.02 14.60
CA SER A 106 0.13 -13.87 15.76
C SER A 106 -0.73 -13.14 16.80
N GLY A 107 -1.89 -13.70 17.12
CA GLY A 107 -2.82 -13.13 18.10
C GLY A 107 -3.79 -12.09 17.54
N GLN A 108 -3.80 -11.87 16.23
CA GLN A 108 -4.82 -11.06 15.54
C GLN A 108 -5.85 -11.96 14.85
N GLU A 109 -7.08 -11.48 14.69
CA GLU A 109 -8.13 -12.14 13.89
C GLU A 109 -7.90 -11.99 12.38
N ALA A 110 -6.97 -11.12 11.99
CA ALA A 110 -6.68 -10.82 10.59
C ALA A 110 -5.91 -11.95 9.90
N ASP A 111 -6.48 -12.45 8.81
CA ASP A 111 -5.82 -13.42 7.95
C ASP A 111 -4.65 -12.79 7.16
N VAL A 112 -3.65 -13.64 6.87
CA VAL A 112 -2.59 -13.35 5.92
C VAL A 112 -3.14 -13.40 4.50
N MET A 113 -2.95 -12.34 3.73
CA MET A 113 -3.43 -12.23 2.36
C MET A 113 -2.45 -12.85 1.35
N GLU A 114 -2.97 -13.32 0.22
CA GLU A 114 -2.20 -14.00 -0.83
C GLU A 114 -1.06 -13.14 -1.41
N VAL A 115 -1.16 -11.81 -1.31
CA VAL A 115 -0.09 -10.87 -1.69
C VAL A 115 1.25 -11.18 -1.01
N GLU A 116 1.24 -11.74 0.21
CA GLU A 116 2.46 -12.09 0.94
C GLU A 116 3.27 -13.21 0.28
N VAL A 117 2.60 -14.08 -0.48
CA VAL A 117 3.28 -15.09 -1.29
C VAL A 117 4.11 -14.41 -2.37
N TRP A 118 3.51 -13.45 -3.07
CA TRP A 118 4.13 -12.72 -4.18
C TRP A 118 5.23 -11.78 -3.69
N ALA A 119 4.97 -11.01 -2.63
CA ALA A 119 5.93 -10.11 -2.00
C ALA A 119 7.22 -10.86 -1.56
N ARG A 120 7.09 -12.13 -1.17
CA ARG A 120 8.24 -12.97 -0.82
C ARG A 120 8.90 -13.65 -2.03
N LEU A 121 8.11 -14.13 -2.99
CA LEU A 121 8.61 -14.91 -4.12
C LEU A 121 9.30 -14.03 -5.18
N LEU A 122 8.64 -12.94 -5.61
CA LEU A 122 9.06 -12.16 -6.77
C LEU A 122 10.47 -11.54 -6.62
N PRO A 123 10.90 -11.03 -5.44
CA PRO A 123 12.26 -10.53 -5.26
C PRO A 123 13.34 -11.59 -5.50
N GLU A 124 13.04 -12.87 -5.31
CA GLU A 124 14.00 -13.97 -5.54
C GLU A 124 14.12 -14.35 -7.02
N LEU A 125 13.21 -13.87 -7.88
CA LEU A 125 13.17 -14.16 -9.31
C LEU A 125 14.15 -13.26 -10.06
N LYS A 126 15.42 -13.63 -10.05
CA LYS A 126 16.50 -12.88 -10.69
C LYS A 126 17.16 -13.70 -11.80
N ALA A 127 17.74 -13.00 -12.76
CA ALA A 127 18.65 -13.54 -13.76
C ALA A 127 19.62 -12.43 -14.18
N ASP A 128 20.90 -12.77 -14.32
CA ASP A 128 21.92 -11.82 -14.81
C ASP A 128 22.06 -11.89 -16.33
N GLU A 129 21.70 -13.04 -16.93
CA GLU A 129 21.77 -13.30 -18.37
C GLU A 129 20.46 -13.91 -18.87
N GLY A 130 20.15 -13.63 -20.13
CA GLY A 130 18.99 -14.18 -20.81
C GLY A 130 19.08 -13.92 -22.30
N LYS A 131 18.24 -14.63 -23.08
CA LYS A 131 18.15 -14.41 -24.53
C LYS A 131 17.56 -13.03 -24.86
N HIS A 132 16.68 -12.53 -24.01
CA HIS A 132 16.05 -11.23 -24.11
C HIS A 132 16.27 -10.45 -22.81
N PRO A 133 16.36 -9.11 -22.85
CA PRO A 133 16.64 -8.30 -21.67
C PRO A 133 15.46 -8.24 -20.69
N SER A 134 14.24 -8.52 -21.14
CA SER A 134 13.05 -8.54 -20.29
C SER A 134 11.88 -9.30 -20.91
N LEU A 135 10.84 -9.58 -20.13
CA LEU A 135 9.65 -10.28 -20.60
C LEU A 135 8.91 -9.52 -21.71
N LEU A 136 8.79 -8.19 -21.60
CA LEU A 136 8.19 -7.39 -22.66
C LEU A 136 9.09 -7.30 -23.90
N ALA A 137 10.42 -7.20 -23.71
CA ALA A 137 11.36 -7.17 -24.82
C ALA A 137 11.42 -8.49 -25.60
N GLN A 138 11.06 -9.61 -24.98
CA GLN A 138 10.87 -10.89 -25.66
C GLN A 138 9.72 -10.84 -26.67
N VAL A 139 8.65 -10.10 -26.38
CA VAL A 139 7.52 -9.89 -27.30
C VAL A 139 7.88 -8.82 -28.34
N SER A 140 8.38 -7.67 -27.88
CA SER A 140 8.83 -6.56 -28.71
C SER A 140 9.68 -5.60 -27.88
N PRO A 141 10.91 -5.25 -28.31
CA PRO A 141 11.74 -4.27 -27.60
C PRO A 141 11.03 -2.94 -27.34
N ALA A 142 10.27 -2.44 -28.31
CA ALA A 142 9.53 -1.18 -28.19
C ALA A 142 8.44 -1.23 -27.10
N LEU A 143 7.86 -2.39 -26.81
CA LEU A 143 6.90 -2.51 -25.71
C LEU A 143 7.55 -2.35 -24.34
N ALA A 144 8.79 -2.83 -24.17
CA ALA A 144 9.51 -2.64 -22.91
C ALA A 144 9.79 -1.14 -22.68
N ASP A 145 10.24 -0.43 -23.72
CA ASP A 145 10.50 1.01 -23.65
C ASP A 145 9.23 1.82 -23.37
N ASP A 146 8.14 1.53 -24.10
CA ASP A 146 6.85 2.19 -23.90
C ASP A 146 6.30 1.96 -22.48
N TYR A 147 6.47 0.76 -21.92
CA TYR A 147 6.03 0.45 -20.55
C TYR A 147 6.90 1.18 -19.51
N ALA A 148 8.22 1.21 -19.70
CA ALA A 148 9.12 1.96 -18.82
C ALA A 148 8.79 3.46 -18.80
N ASP A 149 8.44 4.03 -19.95
CA ASP A 149 7.99 5.41 -20.09
C ASP A 149 6.63 5.66 -19.38
N ILE A 150 5.70 4.68 -19.41
CA ILE A 150 4.46 4.74 -18.62
C ILE A 150 4.75 4.80 -17.12
N ILE A 151 5.69 4.00 -16.61
CA ILE A 151 6.07 4.04 -15.19
C ILE A 151 6.57 5.43 -14.80
N VAL A 152 7.39 6.07 -15.66
CA VAL A 152 7.87 7.44 -15.42
C VAL A 152 6.71 8.44 -15.38
N LYS A 153 5.77 8.35 -16.33
CA LYS A 153 4.58 9.21 -16.36
C LYS A 153 3.66 9.00 -15.16
N TYR A 154 3.47 7.74 -14.74
CA TYR A 154 2.72 7.40 -13.54
C TYR A 154 3.35 8.02 -12.29
N LYS A 155 4.68 7.89 -12.12
CA LYS A 155 5.39 8.52 -11.01
C LYS A 155 5.23 10.03 -11.01
N ALA A 156 5.31 10.68 -12.17
CA ALA A 156 5.07 12.12 -12.28
C ALA A 156 3.65 12.51 -11.83
N TYR A 157 2.63 11.78 -12.28
CA TYR A 157 1.24 11.97 -11.82
C TYR A 157 1.12 11.83 -10.30
N VAL A 158 1.64 10.73 -9.73
CA VAL A 158 1.58 10.48 -8.29
C VAL A 158 2.29 11.58 -7.51
N THR A 159 3.47 12.02 -7.95
CA THR A 159 4.21 13.11 -7.30
C THR A 159 3.42 14.43 -7.30
N GLU A 160 2.68 14.76 -8.36
CA GLU A 160 1.82 15.96 -8.34
C GLU A 160 0.61 15.77 -7.40
N ARG A 161 -0.02 14.59 -7.38
CA ARG A 161 -1.11 14.28 -6.43
C ARG A 161 -0.65 14.35 -4.96
N GLU A 162 0.56 13.90 -4.67
CA GLU A 162 1.14 14.00 -3.33
C GLU A 162 1.28 15.45 -2.86
N LYS A 163 1.60 16.38 -3.77
CA LYS A 163 1.65 17.82 -3.45
C LYS A 163 0.27 18.37 -3.11
N VAL A 164 -0.77 17.97 -3.85
CA VAL A 164 -2.17 18.34 -3.56
C VAL A 164 -2.54 17.87 -2.16
N THR A 165 -2.36 16.58 -1.88
CA THR A 165 -2.67 16.00 -0.57
C THR A 165 -1.86 16.65 0.56
N ALA A 166 -0.57 16.92 0.36
CA ALA A 166 0.25 17.61 1.35
C ALA A 166 -0.26 19.04 1.64
N ALA A 167 -0.70 19.76 0.62
CA ALA A 167 -1.26 21.10 0.76
C ALA A 167 -2.63 21.09 1.48
N GLU A 168 -3.50 20.13 1.14
CA GLU A 168 -4.80 19.91 1.82
C GLU A 168 -4.61 19.56 3.30
N VAL A 169 -3.73 18.61 3.61
CA VAL A 169 -3.41 18.22 4.99
C VAL A 169 -2.81 19.39 5.77
N LYS A 170 -1.96 20.20 5.14
CA LYS A 170 -1.40 21.39 5.77
C LYS A 170 -2.50 22.40 6.11
N LEU A 171 -3.42 22.67 5.18
CA LEU A 171 -4.55 23.57 5.41
C LEU A 171 -5.44 23.06 6.56
N GLU A 172 -5.78 21.78 6.57
CA GLU A 172 -6.58 21.16 7.64
C GLU A 172 -5.89 21.28 9.00
N ARG A 173 -4.58 21.03 9.07
CA ARG A 173 -3.79 21.19 10.30
C ARG A 173 -3.76 22.63 10.79
N GLU A 174 -3.60 23.60 9.89
CA GLU A 174 -3.65 25.02 10.22
C GLU A 174 -5.03 25.43 10.76
N GLU A 175 -6.11 25.01 10.10
CA GLU A 175 -7.48 25.27 10.55
C GLU A 175 -7.75 24.64 11.93
N LYS A 176 -7.32 23.38 12.15
CA LYS A 176 -7.46 22.70 13.44
C LYS A 176 -6.68 23.40 14.56
N ALA A 177 -5.42 23.74 14.32
CA ALA A 177 -4.58 24.40 15.33
C ALA A 177 -5.08 25.80 15.71
N LEU A 178 -5.71 26.52 14.77
CA LEU A 178 -6.36 27.80 15.06
C LEU A 178 -7.68 27.60 15.81
N SER A 179 -8.48 26.60 15.42
CA SER A 179 -9.74 26.27 16.08
C SER A 179 -9.53 25.92 17.57
N GLU A 180 -8.48 25.18 17.90
CA GLU A 180 -8.08 24.88 19.29
C GLU A 180 -7.74 26.14 20.11
N GLN A 181 -7.39 27.25 19.43
CA GLN A 181 -7.16 28.57 20.04
C GLN A 181 -8.39 29.49 19.98
N ASN A 182 -9.56 28.99 19.58
CA ASN A 182 -10.75 29.80 19.25
C ASN A 182 -10.46 30.90 18.21
N LYS A 183 -9.53 30.63 17.29
CA LYS A 183 -9.19 31.49 16.15
C LYS A 183 -9.63 30.81 14.87
N GLU A 184 -9.76 31.61 13.83
CA GLU A 184 -10.05 31.13 12.48
C GLU A 184 -9.01 31.68 11.51
N LEU A 185 -8.78 30.93 10.43
CA LEU A 185 -7.96 31.38 9.33
C LEU A 185 -8.66 32.59 8.68
N SER A 186 -7.89 33.61 8.27
CA SER A 186 -8.51 34.76 7.61
C SER A 186 -9.09 34.34 6.26
N GLU A 187 -10.20 34.95 5.83
CA GLU A 187 -10.80 34.68 4.51
C GLU A 187 -9.80 34.88 3.35
N ALA A 188 -8.90 35.85 3.48
CA ALA A 188 -7.86 36.11 2.49
C ALA A 188 -6.82 34.98 2.44
N ASP A 189 -6.36 34.48 3.61
CA ASP A 189 -5.44 33.36 3.68
C ASP A 189 -6.08 32.07 3.17
N LYS A 190 -7.35 31.84 3.53
CA LYS A 190 -8.10 30.66 3.10
C LYS A 190 -8.23 30.62 1.58
N THR A 191 -8.68 31.73 1.00
CA THR A 191 -8.78 31.89 -0.45
C THR A 191 -7.42 31.69 -1.14
N SER A 192 -6.34 32.22 -0.55
CA SER A 192 -5.00 32.06 -1.11
C SER A 192 -4.52 30.59 -1.08
N ARG A 193 -4.81 29.83 -0.02
CA ARG A 193 -4.44 28.42 0.10
C ARG A 193 -5.29 27.54 -0.81
N GLU A 194 -6.59 27.81 -0.90
CA GLU A 194 -7.49 27.12 -1.84
C GLU A 194 -7.07 27.33 -3.30
N ALA A 195 -6.64 28.55 -3.67
CA ALA A 195 -6.13 28.83 -5.01
C ALA A 195 -4.80 28.11 -5.31
N GLU A 196 -3.94 27.93 -4.31
CA GLU A 196 -2.71 27.14 -4.44
C GLU A 196 -3.03 25.65 -4.65
N ILE A 197 -3.97 25.10 -3.87
CA ILE A 197 -4.46 23.73 -4.02
C ILE A 197 -5.06 23.52 -5.41
N GLU A 198 -5.92 24.43 -5.89
CA GLU A 198 -6.53 24.33 -7.24
C GLU A 198 -5.47 24.31 -8.35
N LYS A 199 -4.40 25.11 -8.20
CA LYS A 199 -3.30 25.11 -9.15
C LYS A 199 -2.52 23.79 -9.16
N LEU A 200 -2.27 23.21 -7.98
CA LEU A 200 -1.61 21.90 -7.86
C LEU A 200 -2.51 20.79 -8.41
N ASP A 201 -3.82 20.85 -8.13
CA ASP A 201 -4.81 19.87 -8.60
C ASP A 201 -4.86 19.86 -10.13
N LYS A 202 -4.88 21.04 -10.76
CA LYS A 202 -4.79 21.15 -12.22
C LYS A 202 -3.50 20.56 -12.79
N ALA A 203 -2.36 20.77 -12.14
CA ALA A 203 -1.09 20.18 -12.58
C ALA A 203 -1.12 18.64 -12.49
N ALA A 204 -1.77 18.11 -11.46
CA ALA A 204 -1.96 16.68 -11.30
C ALA A 204 -2.93 16.11 -12.35
N ASP A 205 -4.04 16.81 -12.67
CA ASP A 205 -4.98 16.43 -13.74
C ASP A 205 -4.32 16.40 -15.13
N ASP A 206 -3.48 17.39 -15.42
CA ASP A 206 -2.70 17.43 -16.66
C ASP A 206 -1.73 16.23 -16.74
N ALA A 207 -1.06 15.90 -15.64
CA ALA A 207 -0.19 14.72 -15.55
C ALA A 207 -0.96 13.39 -15.65
N GLU A 208 -2.15 13.30 -15.05
CA GLU A 208 -3.04 12.13 -15.15
C GLU A 208 -3.44 11.89 -16.61
N THR A 209 -3.84 12.95 -17.31
CA THR A 209 -4.22 12.88 -18.72
C THR A 209 -3.08 12.34 -19.58
N ILE A 210 -1.86 12.84 -19.36
CA ILE A 210 -0.66 12.36 -20.07
C ILE A 210 -0.39 10.87 -19.78
N PHE A 211 -0.51 10.46 -18.52
CA PHE A 211 -0.36 9.06 -18.12
C PHE A 211 -1.43 8.15 -18.75
N ASP A 212 -2.69 8.57 -18.71
CA ASP A 212 -3.82 7.80 -19.22
C ASP A 212 -3.79 7.65 -20.75
N ASP A 213 -3.40 8.70 -21.47
CA ASP A 213 -3.21 8.64 -22.92
C ASP A 213 -2.07 7.68 -23.28
N ALA A 214 -0.95 7.73 -22.56
CA ALA A 214 0.16 6.80 -22.75
C ALA A 214 -0.25 5.35 -22.47
N LYS A 215 -0.97 5.10 -21.36
CA LYS A 215 -1.52 3.78 -21.00
C LYS A 215 -2.43 3.24 -22.10
N LYS A 216 -3.34 4.05 -22.62
CA LYS A 216 -4.25 3.67 -23.70
C LYS A 216 -3.48 3.30 -24.97
N ALA A 217 -2.54 4.16 -25.38
CA ALA A 217 -1.70 3.91 -26.55
C ALA A 217 -0.88 2.61 -26.40
N PHE A 218 -0.32 2.35 -25.22
CA PHE A 218 0.40 1.11 -24.93
C PHE A 218 -0.49 -0.12 -25.04
N VAL A 219 -1.71 -0.10 -24.50
CA VAL A 219 -2.63 -1.24 -24.62
C VAL A 219 -2.92 -1.56 -26.09
N ASP A 220 -3.11 -0.55 -26.93
CA ASP A 220 -3.34 -0.76 -28.36
C ASP A 220 -2.09 -1.33 -29.06
N LYS A 221 -0.90 -0.82 -28.74
CA LYS A 221 0.37 -1.36 -29.24
C LYS A 221 0.62 -2.81 -28.77
N ALA A 222 0.34 -3.10 -27.50
CA ALA A 222 0.51 -4.42 -26.92
C ALA A 222 -0.41 -5.46 -27.58
N LYS A 223 -1.67 -5.08 -27.87
CA LYS A 223 -2.60 -5.92 -28.66
C LYS A 223 -2.07 -6.17 -30.07
N ALA A 224 -1.59 -5.12 -30.74
CA ALA A 224 -1.05 -5.24 -32.10
C ALA A 224 0.19 -6.16 -32.14
N ALA A 225 1.12 -5.98 -31.19
CA ALA A 225 2.30 -6.82 -31.05
C ALA A 225 1.94 -8.28 -30.72
N ALA A 226 1.00 -8.52 -29.80
CA ALA A 226 0.53 -9.86 -29.44
C ALA A 226 -0.11 -10.61 -30.62
N ALA A 227 -0.75 -9.90 -31.55
CA ALA A 227 -1.32 -10.50 -32.77
C ALA A 227 -0.22 -11.01 -33.74
N GLN A 228 0.94 -10.35 -33.74
CA GLN A 228 2.04 -10.63 -34.67
C GLN A 228 3.18 -11.45 -34.05
N VAL A 229 3.18 -11.63 -32.72
CA VAL A 229 4.22 -12.36 -32.01
C VAL A 229 4.30 -13.81 -32.48
N ASP A 230 5.52 -14.32 -32.59
CA ASP A 230 5.78 -15.72 -32.94
C ASP A 230 5.06 -16.68 -31.96
N PRO A 231 4.42 -17.77 -32.44
CA PRO A 231 3.71 -18.70 -31.58
C PRO A 231 4.57 -19.33 -30.47
N ALA A 232 5.86 -19.57 -30.71
CA ALA A 232 6.76 -20.11 -29.69
C ALA A 232 6.95 -19.09 -28.55
N VAL A 233 7.20 -17.83 -28.89
CA VAL A 233 7.28 -16.74 -27.90
C VAL A 233 5.96 -16.58 -27.16
N ARG A 234 4.82 -16.61 -27.85
CA ARG A 234 3.49 -16.54 -27.22
C ARG A 234 3.29 -17.63 -26.18
N ASN A 235 3.64 -18.87 -26.52
CA ASN A 235 3.44 -20.03 -25.66
C ASN A 235 4.39 -20.03 -24.45
N GLU A 236 5.58 -19.44 -24.59
CA GLU A 236 6.55 -19.26 -23.51
C GLU A 236 6.12 -18.11 -22.56
N THR A 237 5.76 -16.95 -23.12
CA THR A 237 5.45 -15.73 -22.36
C THR A 237 4.05 -15.74 -21.73
N GLY A 238 3.04 -16.30 -22.40
CA GLY A 238 1.64 -16.24 -21.98
C GLY A 238 1.36 -16.78 -20.56
N PRO A 239 1.86 -17.98 -20.20
CA PRO A 239 1.70 -18.51 -18.84
C PRO A 239 2.33 -17.62 -17.77
N ILE A 240 3.49 -17.02 -18.05
CA ILE A 240 4.21 -16.12 -17.13
C ILE A 240 3.35 -14.89 -16.83
N LEU A 241 2.81 -14.25 -17.89
CA LEU A 241 1.93 -13.09 -17.74
C LEU A 241 0.65 -13.38 -16.94
N THR A 242 0.17 -14.63 -16.96
CA THR A 242 -1.00 -15.03 -16.17
C THR A 242 -0.69 -14.99 -14.67
N PHE A 243 0.46 -15.52 -14.25
CA PHE A 243 0.89 -15.45 -12.84
C PHE A 243 1.22 -14.03 -12.40
N LEU A 244 1.89 -13.23 -13.23
CA LEU A 244 2.17 -11.82 -12.90
C LEU A 244 0.87 -11.02 -12.77
N ARG A 245 -0.15 -11.30 -13.60
CA ARG A 245 -1.48 -10.70 -13.46
C ARG A 245 -2.18 -11.11 -12.18
N GLU A 246 -2.06 -12.37 -11.75
CA GLU A 246 -2.58 -12.84 -10.47
C GLU A 246 -1.91 -12.11 -9.30
N ALA A 247 -0.58 -11.97 -9.34
CA ALA A 247 0.18 -11.19 -8.37
C ALA A 247 -0.30 -9.74 -8.26
N VAL A 248 -0.49 -9.06 -9.40
CA VAL A 248 -1.04 -7.69 -9.43
C VAL A 248 -2.48 -7.66 -8.90
N SER A 249 -3.30 -8.66 -9.22
CA SER A 249 -4.67 -8.73 -8.71
C SER A 249 -4.73 -8.92 -7.20
N ASP A 250 -3.82 -9.68 -6.61
CA ASP A 250 -3.75 -9.87 -5.17
C ASP A 250 -3.17 -8.65 -4.46
N ALA A 251 -2.21 -7.95 -5.10
CA ALA A 251 -1.73 -6.65 -4.64
C ALA A 251 -2.85 -5.60 -4.61
N ASP A 252 -3.70 -5.52 -5.64
CA ASP A 252 -4.85 -4.61 -5.66
C ASP A 252 -5.85 -4.90 -4.54
N LYS A 253 -6.16 -6.19 -4.30
CA LYS A 253 -7.02 -6.59 -3.16
C LYS A 253 -6.41 -6.22 -1.82
N ALA A 254 -5.11 -6.45 -1.63
CA ALA A 254 -4.42 -6.14 -0.39
C ALA A 254 -4.35 -4.64 -0.13
N ASN A 255 -4.07 -3.85 -1.16
CA ASN A 255 -4.08 -2.39 -1.06
C ASN A 255 -5.50 -1.87 -0.76
N GLY A 256 -6.52 -2.40 -1.43
CA GLY A 256 -7.92 -2.07 -1.15
C GLY A 256 -8.33 -2.40 0.29
N ALA A 257 -7.90 -3.55 0.82
CA ALA A 257 -8.12 -3.93 2.20
C ALA A 257 -7.39 -3.00 3.18
N ALA A 258 -6.15 -2.60 2.87
CA ALA A 258 -5.38 -1.65 3.67
C ALA A 258 -6.07 -0.27 3.72
N MET A 259 -6.46 0.27 2.55
CA MET A 259 -7.16 1.55 2.46
C MET A 259 -8.45 1.59 3.27
N ALA A 260 -9.22 0.51 3.21
CA ALA A 260 -10.50 0.44 3.91
C ALA A 260 -10.32 0.19 5.42
N GLY A 261 -9.28 -0.55 5.82
CA GLY A 261 -8.97 -0.84 7.23
C GLY A 261 -8.25 0.30 7.96
N TYR A 262 -7.49 1.14 7.25
CA TYR A 262 -6.66 2.18 7.86
C TYR A 262 -7.42 3.16 8.76
N PRO A 263 -8.58 3.73 8.36
CA PRO A 263 -9.33 4.63 9.23
C PRO A 263 -9.77 3.98 10.56
N ILE A 264 -10.04 2.67 10.54
CA ILE A 264 -10.49 1.93 11.72
C ILE A 264 -9.27 1.59 12.59
N ALA A 265 -8.23 1.01 12.00
CA ALA A 265 -7.00 0.65 12.72
C ALA A 265 -6.30 1.87 13.33
N ALA A 266 -6.31 3.02 12.64
CA ALA A 266 -5.70 4.25 13.14
C ALA A 266 -6.38 4.78 14.42
N THR A 267 -7.67 4.54 14.60
CA THR A 267 -8.37 4.90 15.85
C THR A 267 -8.04 3.96 17.01
N GLY A 268 -7.57 2.75 16.72
CA GLY A 268 -7.09 1.77 17.70
C GLY A 268 -5.62 1.95 18.13
N LEU A 269 -4.86 2.86 17.50
CA LEU A 269 -3.40 3.03 17.69
C LEU A 269 -2.99 3.14 19.16
N ILE A 270 -3.76 3.85 19.98
CA ILE A 270 -3.50 4.02 21.41
C ILE A 270 -3.61 2.67 22.14
N GLY A 271 -4.66 1.90 21.87
CA GLY A 271 -4.84 0.58 22.48
C GLY A 271 -3.81 -0.45 22.02
N ASP A 272 -3.45 -0.45 20.74
CA ASP A 272 -2.42 -1.33 20.19
C ASP A 272 -1.04 -1.03 20.80
N THR A 273 -0.70 0.26 20.93
CA THR A 273 0.57 0.69 21.54
C THR A 273 0.61 0.36 23.04
N GLN A 274 -0.51 0.50 23.75
CA GLN A 274 -0.62 0.08 25.16
C GLN A 274 -0.42 -1.43 25.33
N THR A 275 -0.99 -2.22 24.42
CA THR A 275 -0.85 -3.69 24.42
C THR A 275 0.60 -4.10 24.14
N GLN A 276 1.22 -3.54 23.10
CA GLN A 276 2.62 -3.83 22.75
C GLN A 276 3.60 -3.35 23.83
N THR A 277 3.34 -2.18 24.43
CA THR A 277 4.13 -1.69 25.58
C THR A 277 4.09 -2.69 26.72
N SER A 278 2.92 -3.29 27.01
CA SER A 278 2.80 -4.29 28.07
C SER A 278 3.57 -5.58 27.77
N ILE A 279 3.59 -6.01 26.50
CA ILE A 279 4.36 -7.19 26.06
C ILE A 279 5.86 -6.91 26.17
N PHE A 280 6.32 -5.77 25.65
CA PHE A 280 7.73 -5.37 25.71
C PHE A 280 8.21 -5.25 27.16
N LEU A 281 7.39 -4.66 28.05
CA LEU A 281 7.71 -4.55 29.46
C LEU A 281 7.84 -5.93 30.12
N ALA A 282 6.96 -6.86 29.78
CA ALA A 282 7.03 -8.24 30.28
C ALA A 282 8.30 -8.95 29.79
N ASP A 283 8.72 -8.71 28.55
CA ASP A 283 9.95 -9.29 27.98
C ASP A 283 11.20 -8.73 28.67
N VAL A 284 11.28 -7.41 28.88
CA VAL A 284 12.41 -6.77 29.59
C VAL A 284 12.50 -7.26 31.04
N ILE A 285 11.36 -7.37 31.75
CA ILE A 285 11.36 -7.90 33.12
C ILE A 285 11.72 -9.38 33.14
N GLU A 286 11.26 -10.18 32.17
CA GLU A 286 11.64 -11.58 32.04
C GLU A 286 13.15 -11.74 31.78
N GLU A 287 13.74 -10.88 30.97
CA GLU A 287 15.18 -10.87 30.67
C GLU A 287 16.03 -10.54 31.91
N GLU A 288 15.60 -9.55 32.71
CA GLU A 288 16.33 -9.11 33.91
C GLU A 288 16.08 -10.01 35.14
N SER A 289 14.86 -10.54 35.31
CA SER A 289 14.47 -11.32 36.50
C SER A 289 14.46 -12.84 36.29
N GLY A 290 14.52 -13.30 35.04
CA GLY A 290 14.37 -14.71 34.67
C GLY A 290 12.95 -15.26 34.84
N LYS A 291 11.95 -14.41 35.14
CA LYS A 291 10.54 -14.80 35.30
C LYS A 291 9.62 -13.78 34.65
N ARG A 292 8.72 -14.25 33.78
CA ARG A 292 7.72 -13.38 33.16
C ARG A 292 6.68 -12.91 34.18
N PRO A 293 6.49 -11.59 34.38
CA PRO A 293 5.52 -11.06 35.33
C PRO A 293 4.09 -11.18 34.79
N THR A 294 3.11 -11.18 35.70
CA THR A 294 1.71 -11.03 35.32
C THR A 294 1.40 -9.56 35.04
N MET A 295 0.97 -9.25 33.82
CA MET A 295 0.62 -7.88 33.42
C MET A 295 -0.79 -7.46 33.86
N LYS A 296 -1.43 -8.24 34.75
CA LYS A 296 -2.83 -8.04 35.14
C LYS A 296 -2.94 -6.87 36.12
N GLY A 297 -3.32 -5.69 35.61
CA GLY A 297 -3.44 -4.46 36.38
C GLY A 297 -2.41 -3.38 36.04
N VAL A 298 -1.43 -3.69 35.17
CA VAL A 298 -0.54 -2.70 34.58
C VAL A 298 -1.32 -1.92 33.52
N GLN A 299 -1.35 -0.60 33.64
CA GLN A 299 -2.03 0.29 32.70
C GLN A 299 -1.02 1.29 32.14
N PRO A 300 -0.29 0.95 31.07
CA PRO A 300 0.58 1.92 30.43
C PRO A 300 -0.28 3.06 29.88
N SER A 301 0.04 4.29 30.25
CA SER A 301 -0.52 5.47 29.61
C SER A 301 0.28 5.74 28.35
N VAL A 302 -0.36 5.75 27.20
CA VAL A 302 0.28 6.15 25.95
C VAL A 302 -0.37 7.44 25.52
N GLU A 303 0.42 8.50 25.51
CA GLU A 303 0.06 9.78 24.93
C GLU A 303 0.85 9.97 23.64
N PHE A 304 0.24 10.56 22.63
CA PHE A 304 0.93 10.88 21.38
C PHE A 304 1.07 12.39 21.27
N ASP A 305 2.32 12.86 21.22
CA ASP A 305 2.64 14.22 20.74
C ASP A 305 3.08 14.10 19.27
N GLY A 306 2.12 14.25 18.36
CA GLY A 306 2.31 13.93 16.95
C GLY A 306 2.58 12.43 16.73
N PHE A 307 3.75 12.07 16.20
CA PHE A 307 4.21 10.67 16.01
C PHE A 307 5.13 10.18 17.11
N THR A 308 5.40 10.99 18.14
CA THR A 308 6.27 10.60 19.24
C THR A 308 5.41 10.05 20.38
N PRO A 309 5.43 8.73 20.64
CA PRO A 309 4.71 8.19 21.78
C PRO A 309 5.42 8.58 23.06
N THR A 310 4.70 9.23 23.96
CA THR A 310 5.07 9.35 25.37
C THR A 310 4.43 8.18 26.11
N ILE A 311 5.26 7.26 26.58
CA ILE A 311 4.83 6.06 27.29
C ILE A 311 5.06 6.28 28.78
N GLY A 312 3.98 6.38 29.54
CA GLY A 312 3.99 6.30 31.00
C GLY A 312 3.67 4.88 31.45
N ILE A 313 4.38 4.37 32.45
CA ILE A 313 4.14 3.05 33.01
C ILE A 313 3.49 3.23 34.38
N ASN A 314 2.18 2.95 34.48
CA ASN A 314 1.45 3.02 35.75
C ASN A 314 1.08 1.63 36.24
N GLY A 315 1.11 1.44 37.56
CA GLY A 315 0.67 0.19 38.21
C GLY A 315 1.75 -0.88 38.41
N LEU A 316 3.02 -0.61 38.07
CA LEU A 316 4.13 -1.45 38.53
C LEU A 316 4.31 -1.28 40.05
N THR A 317 4.04 -2.33 40.81
CA THR A 317 4.38 -2.43 42.23
C THR A 317 5.60 -3.31 42.43
N SER A 318 6.26 -3.21 43.60
CA SER A 318 7.41 -4.03 43.97
C SER A 318 7.16 -5.56 43.99
N GLU A 319 5.91 -6.00 43.82
CA GLU A 319 5.55 -7.41 43.67
C GLU A 319 5.70 -7.92 42.21
N HIS A 320 5.91 -7.00 41.25
CA HIS A 320 6.06 -7.28 39.82
C HIS A 320 7.52 -7.17 39.32
N LEU A 321 8.45 -6.77 40.19
CA LEU A 321 9.91 -6.67 39.96
C LEU A 321 10.63 -7.79 40.74
#